data_AF-A0A7G5N1K1-F1
#
_entry.id   AF-A0A7G5N1K1-F1
#
_cell.length_a   1.000
_cell.length_b   1.000
_cell.length_c   1.000
_cell.angle_alpha   90.00
_cell.angle_beta   90.00
_cell.angle_gamma   90.00
#
_symmetry.space_group_name_H-M   'P 1'
#
loop_
_entity.id
_entity.type
_entity.pdbx_description
1 polymer ?
#
loop_
_entity_poly.entity_id
_entity_poly.type
_entity_poly.pdbx_seq_one_letter_code
_entity_poly.pdbx_strand_id
1 'polypeptide(L)'
;MIKWKFLNCICIFAAAIFILWVGCNEQPVDTEKADGSDSIASIEAPSNSQATLEEPTTESIVTESSVVESEYYPITEGQRYLGVYVQGPEETDVLADSINTLAWFDRFDQTSDYKISLCLDDNKYIAFITLQPTDWDLKLVSDGYYDDLIIEYFKKLSSDNRANTELFVRLAHEMEMRPSYKSGWYSWQTDDAHAYVNAWVHIVNLGREYAPNVKWVWSPNRADEYTTKYYPGDEYVDYVGLTLNNTLDSRESFQQFYENEGQRDYLEAYNKPIIFGEIAEHSTSDEVRNEYIQSVFDYLGTYDKCIGFIFLNQDIESARQYKFTDCELILDTFIENARDYICAK
;
A
#
# COMPACT_ATOMS: atom_id res chain seq x y z
N MET A 1 66.18 26.29 -19.50
CA MET A 1 65.69 26.34 -20.89
C MET A 1 64.69 25.22 -21.10
N ILE A 2 63.56 25.58 -21.68
CA ILE A 2 62.29 24.87 -21.85
C ILE A 2 62.44 23.51 -22.55
N LYS A 3 61.73 22.47 -22.07
CA LYS A 3 60.67 21.78 -22.83
C LYS A 3 59.90 20.77 -21.98
N TRP A 4 58.61 21.06 -21.86
CA TRP A 4 57.52 20.21 -21.39
C TRP A 4 57.28 19.01 -22.33
N LYS A 5 56.74 17.93 -21.78
CA LYS A 5 55.52 17.27 -22.28
C LYS A 5 54.86 16.51 -21.12
N PHE A 6 53.79 17.10 -20.59
CA PHE A 6 52.85 16.46 -19.67
C PHE A 6 51.95 15.49 -20.45
N LEU A 7 51.70 14.34 -19.83
CA LEU A 7 50.80 13.29 -20.27
C LEU A 7 49.37 13.67 -19.88
N ASN A 8 48.44 13.68 -20.83
CA ASN A 8 47.01 13.85 -20.56
C ASN A 8 46.46 12.54 -19.95
N CYS A 9 46.01 12.59 -18.70
CA CYS A 9 45.04 11.65 -18.16
C CYS A 9 43.66 12.32 -18.22
N ILE A 10 42.77 11.80 -19.08
CA ILE A 10 41.34 12.06 -19.05
C ILE A 10 40.70 10.72 -18.73
N CYS A 11 40.08 10.62 -17.55
CA CYS A 11 39.19 9.53 -17.20
C CYS A 11 37.84 10.11 -16.76
N ILE A 12 36.81 9.34 -17.10
CA ILE A 12 35.45 9.28 -16.52
C ILE A 12 34.43 10.31 -17.05
N PHE A 13 33.68 9.89 -18.07
CA PHE A 13 32.24 10.11 -18.13
C PHE A 13 31.56 8.74 -18.28
N ALA A 14 30.70 8.41 -17.31
CA ALA A 14 29.80 7.27 -17.33
C ALA A 14 28.62 7.57 -18.26
N ALA A 15 28.23 6.62 -19.10
CA ALA A 15 27.03 6.71 -19.92
C ALA A 15 26.27 5.38 -19.85
N ALA A 16 25.04 5.51 -19.33
CA ALA A 16 23.81 4.76 -19.54
C ALA A 16 23.89 3.34 -20.14
N ILE A 17 23.37 2.39 -19.36
CA ILE A 17 22.97 1.06 -19.80
C ILE A 17 21.59 1.17 -20.47
N PHE A 18 21.54 0.96 -21.79
CA PHE A 18 20.34 0.68 -22.57
C PHE A 18 20.34 -0.82 -22.87
N ILE A 19 19.34 -1.56 -22.40
CA ILE A 19 19.10 -2.96 -22.79
C ILE A 19 18.05 -2.95 -23.91
N LEU A 20 18.49 -3.26 -25.14
CA LEU A 20 17.65 -3.64 -26.26
C LEU A 20 17.39 -5.15 -26.18
N TRP A 21 16.12 -5.55 -26.06
CA TRP A 21 15.70 -6.92 -26.30
C TRP A 21 15.22 -7.07 -27.75
N VAL A 22 15.66 -8.16 -28.36
CA VAL A 22 15.48 -8.53 -29.76
C VAL A 22 14.08 -9.09 -29.98
N GLY A 23 13.39 -8.58 -31.00
CA GLY A 23 12.12 -9.13 -31.46
C GLY A 23 12.25 -10.50 -32.11
N CYS A 24 11.34 -11.40 -31.75
CA CYS A 24 10.96 -12.54 -32.57
C CYS A 24 9.49 -12.38 -32.96
N ASN A 25 9.29 -12.19 -34.27
CA ASN A 25 8.02 -12.31 -34.98
C ASN A 25 7.63 -13.79 -35.04
N GLU A 26 6.45 -14.17 -34.58
CA GLU A 26 5.71 -15.30 -35.15
C GLU A 26 4.24 -14.91 -35.35
N GLN A 27 3.78 -15.18 -36.58
CA GLN A 27 2.44 -14.94 -37.10
C GLN A 27 1.44 -15.97 -36.55
N PRO A 28 0.13 -15.68 -36.55
CA PRO A 28 -0.90 -16.64 -36.16
C PRO A 28 -1.10 -17.70 -37.26
N VAL A 29 -1.31 -18.95 -36.84
CA VAL A 29 -1.67 -20.08 -37.69
C VAL A 29 -3.18 -20.14 -37.89
N ASP A 30 -3.62 -20.00 -39.13
CA ASP A 30 -4.91 -20.46 -39.62
C ASP A 30 -4.95 -22.00 -39.68
N THR A 31 -6.02 -22.62 -39.17
CA THR A 31 -6.51 -23.88 -39.76
C THR A 31 -8.03 -23.90 -39.85
N GLU A 32 -8.46 -24.20 -41.07
CA GLU A 32 -9.83 -24.37 -41.53
C GLU A 32 -10.51 -25.65 -40.99
N LYS A 33 -11.82 -25.63 -41.23
CA LYS A 33 -12.91 -26.57 -40.96
C LYS A 33 -12.76 -28.01 -41.48
N ALA A 34 -13.51 -28.85 -40.75
CA ALA A 34 -14.44 -29.91 -41.18
C ALA A 34 -13.93 -31.27 -41.67
N ASP A 35 -14.40 -32.31 -40.98
CA ASP A 35 -15.14 -33.50 -41.45
C ASP A 35 -15.25 -34.46 -40.23
N GLY A 36 -16.32 -35.13 -39.83
CA GLY A 36 -17.57 -35.56 -40.45
C GLY A 36 -17.83 -37.02 -40.00
N SER A 37 -19.07 -37.35 -39.58
CA SER A 37 -19.65 -38.71 -39.44
C SER A 37 -19.13 -39.59 -38.26
N ASP A 38 -19.85 -40.44 -37.52
CA ASP A 38 -21.19 -41.05 -37.45
C ASP A 38 -21.32 -41.59 -35.99
N SER A 39 -22.43 -41.83 -35.30
CA SER A 39 -23.65 -42.56 -35.64
C SER A 39 -24.60 -42.49 -34.42
N ILE A 40 -25.90 -42.36 -34.68
CA ILE A 40 -26.99 -42.54 -33.71
C ILE A 40 -27.49 -43.97 -33.86
N ALA A 41 -27.59 -44.71 -32.75
CA ALA A 41 -28.28 -45.99 -32.71
C ALA A 41 -29.33 -46.01 -31.61
N SER A 42 -30.57 -46.09 -32.06
CA SER A 42 -31.81 -46.30 -31.32
C SER A 42 -31.84 -47.68 -30.68
N ILE A 43 -32.40 -47.80 -29.47
CA ILE A 43 -32.75 -49.09 -28.86
C ILE A 43 -34.20 -49.02 -28.35
N GLU A 44 -35.06 -49.86 -28.95
CA GLU A 44 -36.40 -50.22 -28.47
C GLU A 44 -36.32 -51.30 -27.39
N ALA A 45 -37.35 -51.32 -26.54
CA ALA A 45 -37.54 -52.15 -25.36
C ALA A 45 -37.70 -53.66 -25.64
N PRO A 46 -37.52 -54.48 -24.58
CA PRO A 46 -38.52 -55.52 -24.33
C PRO A 46 -39.00 -55.59 -22.87
N SER A 47 -40.10 -56.32 -22.77
CA SER A 47 -41.11 -56.48 -21.73
C SER A 47 -40.71 -57.27 -20.47
N ASN A 48 -41.36 -56.88 -19.35
CA ASN A 48 -41.90 -57.67 -18.24
C ASN A 48 -41.22 -58.99 -17.84
N SER A 49 -40.69 -59.04 -16.61
CA SER A 49 -41.15 -60.04 -15.64
C SER A 49 -41.07 -59.49 -14.21
N GLN A 50 -42.08 -59.86 -13.41
CA GLN A 50 -42.38 -59.35 -12.08
C GLN A 50 -41.36 -59.83 -11.03
N ALA A 51 -40.90 -58.93 -10.17
CA ALA A 51 -40.44 -59.27 -8.83
C ALA A 51 -40.96 -58.22 -7.85
N THR A 52 -41.52 -58.73 -6.76
CA THR A 52 -42.27 -58.08 -5.69
C THR A 52 -41.46 -57.02 -4.94
N LEU A 53 -42.20 -55.96 -4.57
CA LEU A 53 -41.78 -54.75 -3.87
C LEU A 53 -41.21 -55.03 -2.46
N GLU A 54 -39.99 -54.56 -2.21
CA GLU A 54 -39.58 -54.07 -0.90
C GLU A 54 -39.25 -52.58 -1.07
N GLU A 55 -39.85 -51.73 -0.22
CA GLU A 55 -39.62 -50.28 -0.26
C GLU A 55 -38.15 -49.98 0.07
N PRO A 56 -37.43 -49.23 -0.78
CA PRO A 56 -36.13 -48.71 -0.39
C PRO A 56 -36.35 -47.57 0.59
N THR A 57 -35.81 -47.70 1.80
CA THR A 57 -35.66 -46.59 2.73
C THR A 57 -34.89 -45.47 2.04
N THR A 58 -35.56 -44.37 1.75
CA THR A 58 -34.91 -43.13 1.29
C THR A 58 -34.11 -42.56 2.45
N GLU A 59 -32.85 -42.98 2.58
CA GLU A 59 -31.84 -42.13 3.20
C GLU A 59 -31.63 -40.95 2.25
N SER A 60 -32.29 -39.84 2.56
CA SER A 60 -31.93 -38.55 1.99
C SER A 60 -30.50 -38.27 2.41
N ILE A 61 -29.56 -38.41 1.49
CA ILE A 61 -28.25 -37.77 1.62
C ILE A 61 -28.55 -36.26 1.56
N VAL A 62 -28.78 -35.67 2.72
CA VAL A 62 -28.64 -34.23 2.90
C VAL A 62 -27.15 -33.99 2.74
N THR A 63 -26.73 -33.61 1.54
CA THR A 63 -25.45 -32.92 1.40
C THR A 63 -25.64 -31.62 2.18
N GLU A 64 -25.13 -31.58 3.41
CA GLU A 64 -24.83 -30.32 4.08
C GLU A 64 -23.88 -29.56 3.14
N SER A 65 -24.47 -28.68 2.33
CA SER A 65 -23.76 -27.53 1.83
C SER A 65 -23.40 -26.73 3.08
N SER A 66 -22.22 -26.98 3.63
CA SER A 66 -21.61 -26.10 4.61
C SER A 66 -21.52 -24.75 3.94
N VAL A 67 -22.46 -23.86 4.26
CA VAL A 67 -22.30 -22.45 4.00
C VAL A 67 -21.09 -22.07 4.83
N VAL A 68 -19.92 -22.00 4.19
CA VAL A 68 -18.77 -21.35 4.80
C VAL A 68 -19.22 -19.91 4.94
N GLU A 69 -19.58 -19.49 6.15
CA GLU A 69 -19.74 -18.08 6.45
C GLU A 69 -18.42 -17.41 6.03
N SER A 70 -18.49 -16.53 5.04
CA SER A 70 -17.32 -15.77 4.64
C SER A 70 -16.95 -14.87 5.82
N GLU A 71 -15.86 -15.19 6.51
CA GLU A 71 -15.33 -14.35 7.58
C GLU A 71 -14.99 -12.97 7.00
N TYR A 72 -15.47 -11.92 7.67
CA TYR A 72 -15.20 -10.53 7.34
C TYR A 72 -14.16 -9.98 8.32
N TYR A 73 -13.11 -9.35 7.80
CA TYR A 73 -11.99 -8.82 8.55
C TYR A 73 -11.98 -7.28 8.46
N PRO A 74 -12.76 -6.59 9.31
CA PRO A 74 -12.88 -5.14 9.28
C PRO A 74 -11.71 -4.42 9.96
N ILE A 75 -11.47 -3.19 9.52
CA ILE A 75 -10.78 -2.16 10.30
C ILE A 75 -11.75 -1.77 11.44
N THR A 76 -11.41 -2.17 12.66
CA THR A 76 -12.28 -2.08 13.83
C THR A 76 -12.11 -0.76 14.57
N GLU A 77 -13.23 -0.13 14.93
CA GLU A 77 -13.24 1.07 15.77
C GLU A 77 -12.55 0.81 17.12
N GLY A 78 -11.66 1.72 17.52
CA GLY A 78 -10.86 1.60 18.75
C GLY A 78 -9.62 0.71 18.65
N GLN A 79 -9.43 -0.03 17.54
CA GLN A 79 -8.19 -0.75 17.31
C GLN A 79 -7.05 0.21 16.92
N ARG A 80 -5.84 -0.08 17.41
CA ARG A 80 -4.61 0.65 17.06
C ARG A 80 -3.81 -0.10 16.00
N TYR A 81 -3.32 0.61 14.99
CA TYR A 81 -2.59 0.09 13.84
C TYR A 81 -1.13 0.50 13.89
N LEU A 82 -0.24 -0.46 14.07
CA LEU A 82 1.20 -0.22 14.04
C LEU A 82 1.79 -1.00 12.88
N GLY A 83 2.44 -0.28 11.98
CA GLY A 83 3.05 -0.88 10.81
C GLY A 83 4.46 -0.41 10.52
N VAL A 84 5.07 -1.13 9.59
CA VAL A 84 6.41 -0.89 9.11
C VAL A 84 6.44 -1.08 7.60
N TYR A 85 7.11 -0.18 6.87
CA TYR A 85 7.50 -0.43 5.49
C TYR A 85 8.59 -1.48 5.45
N VAL A 86 8.25 -2.68 4.97
CA VAL A 86 9.22 -3.77 4.82
C VAL A 86 9.63 -3.94 3.37
N GLN A 87 10.89 -4.28 3.14
CA GLN A 87 11.38 -4.53 1.78
C GLN A 87 11.04 -5.96 1.32
N GLY A 88 11.29 -6.95 2.17
CA GLY A 88 11.15 -8.36 1.84
C GLY A 88 10.80 -9.24 3.04
N PRO A 89 10.66 -10.56 2.81
CA PRO A 89 10.19 -11.50 3.83
C PRO A 89 11.11 -11.59 5.06
N GLU A 90 12.42 -11.45 4.90
CA GLU A 90 13.39 -11.52 6.00
C GLU A 90 13.12 -10.45 7.08
N GLU A 91 12.66 -9.26 6.71
CA GLU A 91 12.32 -8.20 7.66
C GLU A 91 11.02 -8.48 8.40
N THR A 92 10.06 -9.18 7.78
CA THR A 92 8.82 -9.56 8.46
C THR A 92 9.05 -10.59 9.56
N ASP A 93 10.08 -11.44 9.43
CA ASP A 93 10.43 -12.41 10.47
C ASP A 93 11.07 -11.75 11.71
N VAL A 94 11.84 -10.67 11.50
CA VAL A 94 12.44 -9.88 12.59
C VAL A 94 11.36 -9.14 13.39
N LEU A 95 10.38 -8.58 12.69
CA LEU A 95 9.29 -7.82 13.33
C LEU A 95 8.19 -8.74 13.90
N ALA A 96 8.01 -9.92 13.32
CA ALA A 96 7.08 -10.97 13.74
C ALA A 96 5.71 -10.42 14.19
N ASP A 97 5.31 -10.71 15.43
CA ASP A 97 4.03 -10.32 16.04
C ASP A 97 4.06 -8.90 16.66
N SER A 98 5.15 -8.15 16.45
CA SER A 98 5.31 -6.79 16.97
C SER A 98 4.59 -5.76 16.11
N ILE A 99 4.10 -6.14 14.94
CA ILE A 99 3.30 -5.28 14.06
C ILE A 99 1.99 -5.99 13.71
N ASN A 100 0.93 -5.23 13.50
CA ASN A 100 -0.33 -5.75 12.95
C ASN A 100 -0.62 -5.22 11.55
N THR A 101 0.17 -4.25 11.08
CA THR A 101 -0.02 -3.61 9.78
C THR A 101 1.25 -3.76 8.95
N LEU A 102 1.11 -4.26 7.72
CA LEU A 102 2.22 -4.40 6.78
C LEU A 102 2.13 -3.29 5.74
N ALA A 103 3.19 -2.49 5.60
CA ALA A 103 3.21 -1.38 4.64
C ALA A 103 4.18 -1.62 3.48
N TRP A 104 3.80 -1.16 2.29
CA TRP A 104 4.65 -1.18 1.11
C TRP A 104 4.22 -0.12 0.10
N PHE A 105 5.07 0.08 -0.92
CA PHE A 105 4.76 0.91 -2.08
C PHE A 105 4.35 0.02 -3.25
N ASP A 106 3.27 0.38 -3.91
CA ASP A 106 2.84 -0.22 -5.18
C ASP A 106 2.60 0.88 -6.22
N ARG A 107 2.71 0.50 -7.49
CA ARG A 107 2.17 1.25 -8.63
C ARG A 107 1.02 0.44 -9.23
N PHE A 108 0.15 1.09 -9.99
CA PHE A 108 -0.94 0.40 -10.70
C PHE A 108 -0.42 -0.67 -11.68
N ASP A 109 0.80 -0.52 -12.19
CA ASP A 109 1.47 -1.45 -13.10
C ASP A 109 2.52 -2.35 -12.44
N GLN A 110 2.78 -2.18 -11.14
CA GLN A 110 3.79 -2.94 -10.39
C GLN A 110 3.30 -3.22 -8.98
N THR A 111 2.97 -4.49 -8.72
CA THR A 111 2.31 -4.93 -7.49
C THR A 111 3.19 -5.84 -6.64
N SER A 112 3.06 -5.72 -5.32
CA SER A 112 3.75 -6.57 -4.34
C SER A 112 2.91 -7.81 -4.00
N ASP A 113 2.71 -8.71 -4.98
CA ASP A 113 1.75 -9.83 -4.88
C ASP A 113 1.96 -10.72 -3.64
N TYR A 114 3.20 -10.94 -3.21
CA TYR A 114 3.48 -11.66 -1.96
C TYR A 114 2.88 -10.97 -0.72
N LYS A 115 3.03 -9.64 -0.61
CA LYS A 115 2.51 -8.86 0.52
C LYS A 115 0.97 -8.78 0.46
N ILE A 116 0.42 -8.68 -0.75
CA ILE A 116 -1.03 -8.77 -0.99
C ILE A 116 -1.56 -10.10 -0.46
N SER A 117 -0.93 -11.23 -0.81
CA SER A 117 -1.38 -12.54 -0.33
C SER A 117 -1.27 -12.69 1.18
N LEU A 118 -0.16 -12.25 1.79
CA LEU A 118 -0.03 -12.27 3.26
C LEU A 118 -1.16 -11.51 3.97
N CYS A 119 -1.59 -10.38 3.41
CA CYS A 119 -2.58 -9.53 4.06
C CYS A 119 -4.02 -9.91 3.72
N LEU A 120 -4.31 -10.26 2.46
CA LEU A 120 -5.69 -10.41 1.97
C LEU A 120 -6.11 -11.87 1.74
N ASP A 121 -5.15 -12.79 1.59
CA ASP A 121 -5.43 -14.23 1.47
C ASP A 121 -5.22 -14.93 2.82
N ASP A 122 -4.06 -14.67 3.46
CA ASP A 122 -3.67 -15.30 4.72
C ASP A 122 -4.15 -14.55 5.96
N ASN A 123 -4.65 -13.30 5.80
CA ASN A 123 -5.07 -12.41 6.87
C ASN A 123 -4.03 -12.25 8.00
N LYS A 124 -2.74 -12.34 7.67
CA LYS A 124 -1.64 -12.28 8.65
C LYS A 124 -1.44 -10.86 9.20
N TYR A 125 -1.61 -9.86 8.33
CA TYR A 125 -1.47 -8.44 8.65
C TYR A 125 -2.55 -7.63 7.96
N ILE A 126 -2.78 -6.43 8.45
CA ILE A 126 -3.62 -5.44 7.78
C ILE A 126 -2.75 -4.73 6.74
N ALA A 127 -3.25 -4.65 5.50
CA ALA A 127 -2.51 -4.00 4.43
C ALA A 127 -2.55 -2.47 4.56
N PHE A 128 -1.39 -1.83 4.43
CA PHE A 128 -1.25 -0.39 4.22
C PHE A 128 -0.46 -0.12 2.95
N ILE A 129 -1.16 0.14 1.86
CA ILE A 129 -0.55 0.28 0.53
C ILE A 129 -0.36 1.75 0.21
N THR A 130 0.89 2.20 0.04
CA THR A 130 1.14 3.49 -0.58
C THR A 130 1.10 3.34 -2.10
N LEU A 131 0.00 3.77 -2.70
CA LEU A 131 -0.30 3.54 -4.12
C LEU A 131 0.08 4.78 -4.94
N GLN A 132 0.97 4.59 -5.90
CA GLN A 132 1.61 5.68 -6.64
C GLN A 132 1.18 5.69 -8.11
N PRO A 133 0.53 6.77 -8.60
CA PRO A 133 0.30 7.00 -10.03
C PRO A 133 1.57 7.54 -10.70
N THR A 134 2.67 6.80 -10.58
CA THR A 134 4.00 7.23 -10.99
C THR A 134 4.06 7.45 -12.50
N ASP A 135 4.61 8.60 -12.90
CA ASP A 135 4.75 9.05 -14.28
C ASP A 135 3.42 9.30 -15.03
N TRP A 136 2.27 9.31 -14.35
CA TRP A 136 0.98 9.58 -14.97
C TRP A 136 0.65 11.08 -14.99
N ASP A 137 0.03 11.54 -16.08
CA ASP A 137 -0.57 12.88 -16.14
C ASP A 137 -1.91 12.87 -15.41
N LEU A 138 -2.04 13.67 -14.36
CA LEU A 138 -3.24 13.73 -13.51
C LEU A 138 -4.51 14.16 -14.27
N LYS A 139 -4.38 14.95 -15.35
CA LYS A 139 -5.54 15.29 -16.19
C LYS A 139 -6.01 14.08 -16.98
N LEU A 140 -5.08 13.31 -17.54
CA LEU A 140 -5.40 12.06 -18.23
C LEU A 140 -5.97 11.01 -17.28
N VAL A 141 -5.54 10.98 -16.01
CA VAL A 141 -6.18 10.17 -14.96
C VAL A 141 -7.64 10.58 -14.81
N SER A 142 -7.93 11.87 -14.60
CA SER A 142 -9.32 12.33 -14.43
C SER A 142 -10.19 12.19 -15.69
N ASP A 143 -9.57 12.14 -16.88
CA ASP A 143 -10.27 11.94 -18.16
C ASP A 143 -10.52 10.45 -18.48
N GLY A 144 -10.08 9.54 -17.61
CA GLY A 144 -10.32 8.10 -17.72
C GLY A 144 -9.32 7.34 -18.59
N TYR A 145 -8.20 7.96 -18.98
CA TYR A 145 -7.23 7.33 -19.89
C TYR A 145 -6.57 6.07 -19.29
N TYR A 146 -6.45 6.02 -17.96
CA TYR A 146 -5.81 4.92 -17.23
C TYR A 146 -6.79 3.96 -16.55
N ASP A 147 -8.10 4.08 -16.84
CA ASP A 147 -9.15 3.36 -16.11
C ASP A 147 -8.98 1.85 -16.13
N ASP A 148 -8.57 1.27 -17.25
CA ASP A 148 -8.36 -0.17 -17.34
C ASP A 148 -7.32 -0.67 -16.33
N LEU A 149 -6.21 0.05 -16.16
CA LEU A 149 -5.16 -0.29 -15.19
C LEU A 149 -5.62 -0.08 -13.75
N ILE A 150 -6.35 1.01 -13.49
CA ILE A 150 -6.91 1.33 -12.17
C ILE A 150 -7.91 0.24 -11.75
N ILE A 151 -8.82 -0.13 -12.66
CA ILE A 151 -9.84 -1.16 -12.44
C ILE A 151 -9.20 -2.53 -12.25
N GLU A 152 -8.20 -2.89 -13.06
CA GLU A 152 -7.48 -4.16 -12.91
C GLU A 152 -6.82 -4.28 -11.53
N TYR A 153 -6.17 -3.21 -11.08
CA TYR A 153 -5.54 -3.16 -9.76
C TYR A 153 -6.56 -3.33 -8.63
N PHE A 154 -7.69 -2.60 -8.66
CA PHE A 154 -8.71 -2.74 -7.62
C PHE A 154 -9.42 -4.10 -7.65
N LYS A 155 -9.69 -4.65 -8.83
CA LYS A 155 -10.20 -6.03 -8.94
C LYS A 155 -9.25 -7.05 -8.31
N LYS A 156 -7.93 -6.86 -8.40
CA LYS A 156 -6.96 -7.73 -7.72
C LYS A 156 -7.08 -7.64 -6.19
N LEU A 157 -7.32 -6.45 -5.63
CA LEU A 157 -7.47 -6.24 -4.18
C LEU A 157 -8.80 -6.73 -3.61
N SER A 158 -9.79 -6.98 -4.47
CA SER A 158 -11.13 -7.39 -4.07
C SER A 158 -11.60 -8.68 -4.76
N SER A 159 -10.69 -9.48 -5.31
CA SER A 159 -11.02 -10.76 -5.94
C SER A 159 -11.35 -11.82 -4.88
N ASP A 160 -12.36 -12.65 -5.17
CA ASP A 160 -12.74 -13.78 -4.32
C ASP A 160 -12.97 -13.36 -2.86
N ASN A 161 -12.32 -14.03 -1.91
CA ASN A 161 -12.47 -13.76 -0.48
C ASN A 161 -11.78 -12.47 -0.03
N ARG A 162 -10.89 -11.87 -0.84
CA ARG A 162 -10.19 -10.62 -0.49
C ARG A 162 -11.15 -9.45 -0.28
N ALA A 163 -12.30 -9.47 -0.96
CA ALA A 163 -13.38 -8.49 -0.77
C ALA A 163 -13.88 -8.40 0.68
N ASN A 164 -13.64 -9.44 1.49
CA ASN A 164 -14.04 -9.48 2.89
C ASN A 164 -12.98 -8.92 3.85
N THR A 165 -11.81 -8.52 3.35
CA THR A 165 -10.72 -8.00 4.18
C THR A 165 -10.50 -6.53 3.87
N GLU A 166 -10.74 -5.66 4.86
CA GLU A 166 -10.51 -4.23 4.71
C GLU A 166 -9.01 -3.89 4.75
N LEU A 167 -8.62 -2.87 3.99
CA LEU A 167 -7.24 -2.43 3.86
C LEU A 167 -7.13 -0.92 3.71
N PHE A 168 -5.98 -0.36 4.06
CA PHE A 168 -5.67 1.04 3.86
C PHE A 168 -4.93 1.24 2.53
N VAL A 169 -5.36 2.25 1.77
CA VAL A 169 -4.64 2.76 0.59
C VAL A 169 -4.32 4.23 0.82
N ARG A 170 -3.02 4.51 0.92
CA ARG A 170 -2.42 5.85 0.93
C ARG A 170 -2.11 6.25 -0.51
N LEU A 171 -3.10 6.82 -1.19
CA LEU A 171 -2.99 7.20 -2.60
C LEU A 171 -2.16 8.48 -2.76
N ALA A 172 -1.29 8.54 -3.78
CA ALA A 172 -0.66 9.76 -4.27
C ALA A 172 -0.24 10.74 -3.15
N HIS A 173 0.57 10.22 -2.20
CA HIS A 173 0.96 10.88 -0.96
C HIS A 173 1.87 12.08 -1.22
N GLU A 174 2.03 12.95 -0.21
CA GLU A 174 2.95 14.09 -0.26
C GLU A 174 2.72 14.99 -1.47
N MET A 175 1.48 15.26 -1.80
CA MET A 175 1.12 15.91 -3.05
C MET A 175 1.40 17.42 -3.09
N GLU A 176 1.60 18.05 -1.93
CA GLU A 176 1.55 19.49 -1.86
C GLU A 176 2.80 20.17 -2.42
N MET A 177 2.60 21.26 -3.17
CA MET A 177 3.68 22.16 -3.57
C MET A 177 3.75 23.38 -2.65
N ARG A 178 4.97 23.77 -2.29
CA ARG A 178 5.28 24.90 -1.42
C ARG A 178 6.16 25.92 -2.13
N PRO A 179 6.11 27.21 -1.75
CA PRO A 179 7.02 28.23 -2.31
C PRO A 179 8.51 27.90 -2.14
N SER A 180 8.88 27.14 -1.11
CA SER A 180 10.25 26.69 -0.87
C SER A 180 10.68 25.50 -1.72
N TYR A 181 9.73 24.77 -2.32
CA TYR A 181 10.04 23.62 -3.17
C TYR A 181 10.50 24.12 -4.54
N LYS A 182 11.70 23.72 -4.94
CA LYS A 182 12.24 24.04 -6.27
C LYS A 182 11.63 23.18 -7.37
N SER A 183 11.25 21.96 -7.01
CA SER A 183 10.57 20.97 -7.84
C SER A 183 9.96 19.92 -6.90
N GLY A 184 8.92 19.24 -7.38
CA GLY A 184 8.44 18.03 -6.73
C GLY A 184 9.45 16.87 -6.86
N TRP A 185 9.37 15.91 -5.93
CA TRP A 185 10.03 14.62 -6.00
C TRP A 185 9.09 13.50 -6.49
N TYR A 186 7.79 13.77 -6.58
CA TYR A 186 6.81 12.88 -7.20
C TYR A 186 6.18 13.48 -8.46
N SER A 187 5.85 12.65 -9.45
CA SER A 187 5.20 13.10 -10.70
C SER A 187 3.84 13.76 -10.47
N TRP A 188 3.16 13.45 -9.37
CA TRP A 188 1.86 14.01 -9.00
C TRP A 188 1.96 15.27 -8.11
N GLN A 189 3.17 15.68 -7.71
CA GLN A 189 3.38 16.98 -7.04
C GLN A 189 3.35 18.10 -8.08
N THR A 190 2.19 18.76 -8.18
CA THR A 190 1.94 19.85 -9.13
C THR A 190 1.31 21.04 -8.44
N ASP A 191 1.57 22.26 -8.93
CA ASP A 191 0.90 23.47 -8.45
C ASP A 191 -0.60 23.50 -8.81
N ASP A 192 -1.03 22.67 -9.79
CA ASP A 192 -2.44 22.50 -10.16
C ASP A 192 -3.15 21.55 -9.17
N ALA A 193 -3.50 22.07 -8.00
CA ALA A 193 -4.21 21.32 -6.97
C ALA A 193 -5.57 20.77 -7.45
N HIS A 194 -6.21 21.41 -8.42
CA HIS A 194 -7.45 20.89 -9.01
C HIS A 194 -7.21 19.62 -9.83
N ALA A 195 -6.11 19.54 -10.59
CA ALA A 195 -5.74 18.31 -11.29
C ALA A 195 -5.51 17.15 -10.31
N TYR A 196 -4.85 17.41 -9.18
CA TYR A 196 -4.68 16.43 -8.11
C TYR A 196 -6.02 15.97 -7.52
N VAL A 197 -6.87 16.92 -7.12
CA VAL A 197 -8.19 16.60 -6.53
C VAL A 197 -9.06 15.80 -7.51
N ASN A 198 -9.10 16.18 -8.79
CA ASN A 198 -9.88 15.46 -9.79
C ASN A 198 -9.36 14.03 -10.02
N ALA A 199 -8.04 13.85 -10.09
CA ALA A 199 -7.43 12.52 -10.22
C ALA A 199 -7.71 11.65 -8.99
N TRP A 200 -7.58 12.21 -7.78
CA TRP A 200 -7.92 11.54 -6.52
C TRP A 200 -9.37 11.05 -6.55
N VAL A 201 -10.31 11.97 -6.77
CA VAL A 201 -11.75 11.66 -6.78
C VAL A 201 -12.08 10.57 -7.79
N HIS A 202 -11.49 10.63 -8.99
CA HIS A 202 -11.68 9.64 -10.03
C HIS A 202 -11.21 8.24 -9.61
N ILE A 203 -9.97 8.13 -9.12
CA ILE A 203 -9.42 6.86 -8.62
C ILE A 203 -10.24 6.32 -7.44
N VAL A 204 -10.65 7.18 -6.50
CA VAL A 204 -11.46 6.78 -5.35
C VAL A 204 -12.82 6.25 -5.77
N ASN A 205 -13.47 6.88 -6.75
CA ASN A 205 -14.75 6.40 -7.27
C ASN A 205 -14.62 5.01 -7.90
N LEU A 206 -13.59 4.79 -8.73
CA LEU A 206 -13.31 3.47 -9.28
C LEU A 206 -12.99 2.45 -8.19
N GLY A 207 -12.16 2.80 -7.21
CA GLY A 207 -11.85 1.88 -6.11
C GLY A 207 -13.07 1.57 -5.25
N ARG A 208 -14.00 2.51 -5.03
CA ARG A 208 -15.27 2.21 -4.35
C ARG A 208 -16.21 1.30 -5.13
N GLU A 209 -16.16 1.37 -6.46
CA GLU A 209 -16.94 0.50 -7.34
C GLU A 209 -16.35 -0.91 -7.41
N TYR A 210 -15.02 -1.03 -7.53
CA TYR A 210 -14.33 -2.29 -7.83
C TYR A 210 -13.63 -2.96 -6.64
N ALA A 211 -13.40 -2.22 -5.54
CA ALA A 211 -12.78 -2.67 -4.30
C ALA A 211 -13.34 -1.92 -3.07
N PRO A 212 -14.62 -2.13 -2.72
CA PRO A 212 -15.29 -1.40 -1.63
C PRO A 212 -14.69 -1.67 -0.24
N ASN A 213 -13.81 -2.66 -0.12
CA ASN A 213 -13.02 -2.98 1.08
C ASN A 213 -11.85 -2.00 1.30
N VAL A 214 -11.48 -1.19 0.31
CA VAL A 214 -10.40 -0.19 0.42
C VAL A 214 -10.85 1.02 1.24
N LYS A 215 -10.02 1.42 2.21
CA LYS A 215 -10.11 2.68 2.95
C LYS A 215 -9.05 3.66 2.53
N TRP A 216 -9.43 4.93 2.38
CA TRP A 216 -8.61 5.95 1.74
C TRP A 216 -7.90 6.85 2.75
N VAL A 217 -6.57 6.88 2.66
CA VAL A 217 -5.69 7.68 3.53
C VAL A 217 -5.11 8.84 2.74
N TRP A 218 -5.59 10.06 3.00
CA TRP A 218 -5.03 11.29 2.42
C TRP A 218 -3.88 11.80 3.29
N SER A 219 -2.67 11.79 2.74
CA SER A 219 -1.43 11.99 3.51
C SER A 219 -0.46 12.94 2.80
N PRO A 220 -0.50 14.25 3.08
CA PRO A 220 0.52 15.20 2.65
C PRO A 220 1.89 14.98 3.33
N ASN A 221 2.93 15.69 2.89
CA ASN A 221 4.25 15.69 3.55
C ASN A 221 4.22 16.57 4.80
N ARG A 222 3.43 17.64 4.78
CA ARG A 222 3.20 18.54 5.91
C ARG A 222 1.77 19.02 5.89
N ALA A 223 1.19 19.32 7.06
CA ALA A 223 -0.16 19.88 7.15
C ALA A 223 -0.11 21.37 7.43
N ASP A 224 -0.46 22.19 6.43
CA ASP A 224 -0.57 23.64 6.59
C ASP A 224 -1.41 24.33 5.49
N GLU A 225 -1.33 25.66 5.40
CA GLU A 225 -2.05 26.48 4.43
C GLU A 225 -1.85 26.04 2.97
N TYR A 226 -0.64 25.61 2.58
CA TYR A 226 -0.34 25.19 1.20
C TYR A 226 -0.97 23.84 0.84
N THR A 227 -1.37 23.09 1.86
CA THR A 227 -1.83 21.71 1.75
C THR A 227 -3.33 21.63 1.59
N THR A 228 -4.07 22.53 2.25
CA THR A 228 -5.54 22.56 2.26
C THR A 228 -6.19 22.54 0.88
N LYS A 229 -5.56 23.17 -0.12
CA LYS A 229 -6.06 23.21 -1.51
C LYS A 229 -6.05 21.84 -2.22
N TYR A 230 -5.31 20.86 -1.71
CA TYR A 230 -5.25 19.49 -2.25
C TYR A 230 -6.22 18.52 -1.56
N TYR A 231 -6.96 18.97 -0.55
CA TYR A 231 -7.92 18.11 0.13
C TYR A 231 -9.13 17.85 -0.77
N PRO A 232 -9.44 16.58 -1.10
CA PRO A 232 -10.47 16.25 -2.08
C PRO A 232 -11.91 16.33 -1.51
N GLY A 233 -12.04 16.48 -0.19
CA GLY A 233 -13.31 16.56 0.53
C GLY A 233 -13.60 15.31 1.36
N ASP A 234 -14.36 15.50 2.44
CA ASP A 234 -14.66 14.46 3.44
C ASP A 234 -15.30 13.20 2.85
N GLU A 235 -16.03 13.35 1.74
CA GLU A 235 -16.69 12.23 1.09
C GLU A 235 -15.72 11.30 0.37
N TYR A 236 -14.46 11.69 0.11
CA TYR A 236 -13.45 10.87 -0.60
C TYR A 236 -12.26 10.46 0.27
N VAL A 237 -12.34 10.70 1.58
CA VAL A 237 -11.25 10.45 2.53
C VAL A 237 -11.82 9.78 3.78
N ASP A 238 -11.29 8.62 4.13
CA ASP A 238 -11.64 7.92 5.36
C ASP A 238 -10.71 8.34 6.50
N TYR A 239 -9.42 8.50 6.19
CA TYR A 239 -8.36 8.83 7.14
C TYR A 239 -7.46 9.94 6.61
N VAL A 240 -6.95 10.78 7.50
CA VAL A 240 -5.91 11.77 7.18
C VAL A 240 -4.58 11.36 7.79
N GLY A 241 -3.47 11.81 7.22
CA GLY A 241 -2.14 11.42 7.67
C GLY A 241 -1.06 12.42 7.33
N LEU A 242 0.18 12.10 7.70
CA LEU A 242 1.38 12.80 7.23
C LEU A 242 2.51 11.82 7.00
N THR A 243 3.46 12.24 6.15
CA THR A 243 4.83 11.76 6.21
C THR A 243 5.65 12.65 7.15
N LEU A 244 6.09 12.11 8.28
CA LEU A 244 6.91 12.80 9.28
C LEU A 244 8.31 12.19 9.35
N ASN A 245 9.12 12.51 8.34
CA ASN A 245 10.51 12.11 8.28
C ASN A 245 11.41 13.25 8.72
N ASN A 246 12.02 13.12 9.89
CA ASN A 246 13.05 14.04 10.30
C ASN A 246 14.32 13.76 9.47
N THR A 247 14.78 14.79 8.77
CA THR A 247 15.91 14.70 7.85
C THR A 247 17.18 15.34 8.39
N LEU A 248 17.07 16.03 9.52
CA LEU A 248 18.16 16.74 10.17
C LEU A 248 18.64 15.93 11.35
N ASP A 249 19.97 15.89 11.56
CA ASP A 249 20.55 15.35 12.79
C ASP A 249 20.19 16.29 13.95
N SER A 250 19.04 16.03 14.54
CA SER A 250 18.40 16.85 15.56
C SER A 250 18.00 15.95 16.72
N ARG A 251 17.90 16.54 17.92
CA ARG A 251 17.41 15.84 19.11
C ARG A 251 15.99 16.27 19.45
N GLU A 252 15.22 16.62 18.43
CA GLU A 252 13.82 17.01 18.54
C GLU A 252 12.98 15.74 18.78
N SER A 253 12.05 15.80 19.73
CA SER A 253 11.08 14.71 19.95
C SER A 253 10.01 14.69 18.86
N PHE A 254 9.31 13.57 18.69
CA PHE A 254 8.18 13.47 17.75
C PHE A 254 7.13 14.57 17.98
N GLN A 255 6.75 14.81 19.23
CA GLN A 255 5.78 15.85 19.58
C GLN A 255 6.23 17.23 19.07
N GLN A 256 7.49 17.58 19.30
CA GLN A 256 8.03 18.86 18.87
C GLN A 256 8.02 18.97 17.34
N PHE A 257 8.49 17.94 16.64
CA PHE A 257 8.50 17.92 15.18
C PHE A 257 7.09 18.05 14.58
N TYR A 258 6.11 17.41 15.20
CA TYR A 258 4.72 17.43 14.76
C TYR A 258 3.99 18.74 15.12
N GLU A 259 4.10 19.21 16.37
CA GLU A 259 3.29 20.33 16.88
C GLU A 259 3.91 21.71 16.64
N ASN A 260 5.24 21.85 16.59
CA ASN A 260 5.90 23.17 16.51
C ASN A 260 5.55 23.95 15.24
N GLU A 261 5.17 23.25 14.17
CA GLU A 261 4.75 23.85 12.91
C GLU A 261 3.22 24.00 12.78
N GLY A 262 2.46 23.71 13.85
CA GLY A 262 0.99 23.81 13.85
C GLY A 262 0.28 22.72 13.04
N GLN A 263 0.99 21.67 12.60
CA GLN A 263 0.45 20.61 11.74
C GLN A 263 -0.71 19.86 12.38
N ARG A 264 -0.68 19.75 13.72
CA ARG A 264 -1.76 19.16 14.52
C ARG A 264 -3.10 19.85 14.28
N ASP A 265 -3.14 21.18 14.36
CA ASP A 265 -4.38 21.93 14.20
C ASP A 265 -4.98 21.74 12.80
N TYR A 266 -4.13 21.70 11.77
CA TYR A 266 -4.58 21.44 10.40
C TYR A 266 -5.14 20.03 10.20
N LEU A 267 -4.48 19.00 10.73
CA LEU A 267 -5.00 17.62 10.65
C LEU A 267 -6.30 17.46 11.42
N GLU A 268 -6.34 17.98 12.64
CA GLU A 268 -7.50 17.87 13.52
C GLU A 268 -8.74 18.58 12.95
N ALA A 269 -8.53 19.64 12.14
CA ALA A 269 -9.60 20.39 11.48
C ALA A 269 -10.38 19.58 10.44
N TYR A 270 -9.79 18.52 9.86
CA TYR A 270 -10.52 17.63 8.94
C TYR A 270 -11.52 16.71 9.65
N ASN A 271 -11.45 16.59 10.99
CA ASN A 271 -12.36 15.76 11.78
C ASN A 271 -12.43 14.28 11.30
N LYS A 272 -11.28 13.74 10.89
CA LYS A 272 -11.07 12.34 10.50
C LYS A 272 -10.08 11.67 11.46
N PRO A 273 -10.14 10.34 11.67
CA PRO A 273 -9.08 9.64 12.39
C PRO A 273 -7.76 9.74 11.62
N ILE A 274 -6.66 9.77 12.39
CA ILE A 274 -5.32 10.04 11.87
C ILE A 274 -4.53 8.73 11.76
N ILE A 275 -3.91 8.50 10.61
CA ILE A 275 -2.87 7.49 10.43
C ILE A 275 -1.61 8.19 9.91
N PHE A 276 -0.53 8.22 10.69
CA PHE A 276 0.74 8.74 10.18
C PHE A 276 1.31 7.74 9.18
N GLY A 277 1.24 8.10 7.89
CA GLY A 277 1.56 7.21 6.79
C GLY A 277 3.03 6.88 6.66
N GLU A 278 3.90 7.66 7.29
CA GLU A 278 5.34 7.44 7.35
C GLU A 278 5.95 8.22 8.52
N ILE A 279 6.77 7.56 9.34
CA ILE A 279 7.57 8.18 10.40
C ILE A 279 8.99 7.65 10.29
N ALA A 280 9.96 8.55 10.30
CA ALA A 280 11.38 8.20 10.29
C ALA A 280 12.23 9.27 10.99
N GLU A 281 13.35 8.86 11.57
CA GLU A 281 14.31 9.77 12.19
C GLU A 281 15.71 9.51 11.66
N HIS A 282 16.39 10.57 11.23
CA HIS A 282 17.79 10.52 10.88
C HIS A 282 18.64 11.15 11.98
N SER A 283 19.54 10.36 12.56
CA SER A 283 20.62 10.85 13.41
C SER A 283 21.86 9.97 13.20
N THR A 284 23.04 10.52 13.49
CA THR A 284 24.30 9.75 13.50
C THR A 284 24.55 9.01 14.82
N SER A 285 23.71 9.24 15.83
CA SER A 285 23.69 8.56 17.14
C SER A 285 22.50 7.63 17.24
N ASP A 286 22.77 6.35 17.50
CA ASP A 286 21.73 5.35 17.77
C ASP A 286 20.95 5.67 19.04
N GLU A 287 21.57 6.31 20.04
CA GLU A 287 20.87 6.77 21.25
C GLU A 287 19.80 7.82 20.91
N VAL A 288 20.10 8.78 20.04
CA VAL A 288 19.13 9.81 19.62
C VAL A 288 18.01 9.19 18.78
N ARG A 289 18.32 8.24 17.90
CA ARG A 289 17.31 7.50 17.13
C ARG A 289 16.41 6.69 18.07
N ASN A 290 16.98 6.06 19.09
CA ASN A 290 16.25 5.33 20.12
C ASN A 290 15.32 6.24 20.94
N GLU A 291 15.85 7.39 21.41
CA GLU A 291 15.07 8.43 22.10
C GLU A 291 13.89 8.90 21.25
N TYR A 292 14.09 9.06 19.93
CA TYR A 292 13.02 9.45 19.03
C TYR A 292 11.94 8.38 18.91
N ILE A 293 12.30 7.10 18.69
CA ILE A 293 11.31 6.00 18.63
C ILE A 293 10.49 5.94 19.93
N GLN A 294 11.14 6.04 21.10
CA GLN A 294 10.41 6.10 22.37
C GLN A 294 9.45 7.29 22.40
N SER A 295 9.88 8.47 21.95
CA SER A 295 9.04 9.67 21.92
C SER A 295 7.83 9.55 20.98
N VAL A 296 7.93 8.76 19.90
CA VAL A 296 6.80 8.46 19.01
C VAL A 296 5.74 7.68 19.78
N PHE A 297 6.13 6.61 20.47
CA PHE A 297 5.20 5.79 21.26
C PHE A 297 4.58 6.56 22.44
N ASP A 298 5.39 7.31 23.19
CA ASP A 298 4.92 8.11 24.33
C ASP A 298 3.82 9.10 23.91
N TYR A 299 4.03 9.78 22.78
CA TYR A 299 3.09 10.78 22.29
C TYR A 299 1.87 10.13 21.61
N LEU A 300 2.08 9.26 20.62
CA LEU A 300 0.99 8.67 19.84
C LEU A 300 0.15 7.66 20.62
N GLY A 301 0.72 7.02 21.64
CA GLY A 301 -0.02 6.14 22.56
C GLY A 301 -1.07 6.86 23.40
N THR A 302 -0.97 8.18 23.55
CA THR A 302 -1.94 9.00 24.29
C THR A 302 -2.75 9.95 23.39
N TYR A 303 -2.49 9.92 22.07
CA TYR A 303 -3.19 10.78 21.12
C TYR A 303 -4.42 10.07 20.55
N ASP A 304 -5.60 10.35 21.13
CA ASP A 304 -6.85 9.64 20.82
C ASP A 304 -7.31 9.73 19.35
N LYS A 305 -6.91 10.78 18.63
CA LYS A 305 -7.24 10.91 17.19
C LYS A 305 -6.34 10.05 16.30
N CYS A 306 -5.13 9.70 16.77
CA CYS A 306 -4.22 8.84 16.04
C CYS A 306 -4.64 7.39 16.22
N ILE A 307 -5.15 6.73 15.20
CA ILE A 307 -5.46 5.30 15.28
C ILE A 307 -4.30 4.44 14.80
N GLY A 308 -3.30 5.03 14.14
CA GLY A 308 -2.17 4.26 13.65
C GLY A 308 -0.99 5.07 13.14
N PHE A 309 0.14 4.40 13.00
CA PHE A 309 1.33 4.97 12.37
C PHE A 309 2.24 3.90 11.79
N ILE A 310 2.98 4.29 10.75
CA ILE A 310 3.82 3.40 9.97
C ILE A 310 5.27 3.91 10.02
N PHE A 311 6.21 3.10 10.50
CA PHE A 311 7.63 3.44 10.43
C PHE A 311 8.22 3.11 9.05
N LEU A 312 9.06 4.01 8.54
CA LEU A 312 9.91 3.72 7.38
C LEU A 312 11.16 2.97 7.83
N ASN A 313 11.25 1.68 7.51
CA ASN A 313 12.42 0.86 7.83
C ASN A 313 13.35 0.71 6.62
N GLN A 314 13.89 1.82 6.12
CA GLN A 314 14.73 1.80 4.92
C GLN A 314 15.78 2.92 4.93
N ASP A 315 17.04 2.56 4.78
CA ASP A 315 18.07 3.54 4.48
C ASP A 315 17.91 4.11 3.08
N ILE A 316 17.99 5.44 2.97
CA ILE A 316 17.91 6.12 1.68
C ILE A 316 19.29 6.57 1.20
N GLU A 317 19.48 6.55 -0.11
CA GLU A 317 20.78 6.77 -0.79
C GLU A 317 21.48 8.09 -0.40
N SER A 318 20.76 9.07 0.15
CA SER A 318 21.29 10.35 0.63
C SER A 318 22.01 10.29 1.99
N ALA A 319 22.55 9.12 2.37
CA ALA A 319 23.21 8.85 3.67
C ALA A 319 22.30 8.97 4.91
N ARG A 320 20.98 8.91 4.75
CA ARG A 320 20.07 8.93 5.90
C ARG A 320 19.80 7.51 6.39
N GLN A 321 20.01 7.31 7.69
CA GLN A 321 19.88 6.03 8.39
C GLN A 321 18.50 5.92 9.02
N TYR A 322 17.49 5.49 8.27
CA TYR A 322 16.16 5.27 8.81
C TYR A 322 15.92 3.82 9.23
N LYS A 323 16.70 2.87 8.70
CA LYS A 323 16.52 1.46 9.03
C LYS A 323 16.86 1.21 10.50
N PHE A 324 15.83 0.98 11.31
CA PHE A 324 15.96 0.86 12.75
C PHE A 324 16.21 -0.59 13.18
N THR A 325 15.78 -1.56 12.36
CA THR A 325 15.96 -2.99 12.64
C THR A 325 17.41 -3.46 12.63
N ASP A 326 18.34 -2.64 12.13
CA ASP A 326 19.77 -2.98 12.09
C ASP A 326 20.50 -2.62 13.41
N CYS A 327 19.79 -2.04 14.39
CA CYS A 327 20.31 -1.72 15.71
C CYS A 327 19.47 -2.42 16.80
N GLU A 328 20.09 -3.33 17.56
CA GLU A 328 19.43 -4.14 18.60
C GLU A 328 18.75 -3.26 19.66
N LEU A 329 19.41 -2.20 20.13
CA LEU A 329 18.84 -1.26 21.10
C LEU A 329 17.52 -0.63 20.61
N ILE A 330 17.50 -0.22 19.34
CA ILE A 330 16.35 0.46 18.75
C ILE A 330 15.23 -0.53 18.44
N LEU A 331 15.57 -1.73 17.98
CA LEU A 331 14.64 -2.81 17.75
C LEU A 331 13.96 -3.27 19.05
N ASP A 332 14.72 -3.43 20.14
CA ASP A 332 14.19 -3.82 21.44
C ASP A 332 13.19 -2.77 21.95
N THR A 333 13.57 -1.49 21.90
CA THR A 333 12.68 -0.38 22.27
C THR A 333 11.39 -0.39 21.43
N PHE A 334 11.50 -0.63 20.13
CA PHE A 334 10.33 -0.75 19.26
C PHE A 334 9.42 -1.91 19.68
N ILE A 335 9.97 -3.13 19.86
CA ILE A 335 9.20 -4.34 20.19
C ILE A 335 8.50 -4.20 21.55
N GLU A 336 9.20 -3.64 22.55
CA GLU A 336 8.64 -3.44 23.90
C GLU A 336 7.41 -2.53 23.87
N ASN A 337 7.50 -1.39 23.18
CA ASN A 337 6.40 -0.42 23.11
C ASN A 337 5.28 -0.85 22.14
N ALA A 338 5.62 -1.60 21.09
CA ALA A 338 4.68 -2.01 20.05
C ALA A 338 3.49 -2.81 20.62
N ARG A 339 3.78 -3.75 21.53
CA ARG A 339 2.76 -4.58 22.17
C ARG A 339 1.77 -3.74 22.95
N ASP A 340 2.27 -2.79 23.74
CA ASP A 340 1.44 -1.91 24.57
C ASP A 340 0.57 -1.00 23.71
N TYR A 341 1.12 -0.46 22.62
CA TYR A 341 0.36 0.36 21.68
C TYR A 341 -0.78 -0.42 20.99
N ILE A 342 -0.49 -1.61 20.44
CA ILE A 342 -1.50 -2.42 19.74
C ILE A 342 -2.61 -2.90 20.69
N CYS A 343 -2.25 -3.21 21.94
CA CYS A 343 -3.20 -3.71 22.94
C CYS A 343 -3.96 -2.61 23.70
N ALA A 344 -3.58 -1.34 23.54
CA ALA A 344 -4.26 -0.22 24.15
C ALA A 344 -5.69 -0.11 23.59
N LYS A 345 -6.67 0.05 24.49
CA LYS A 345 -8.09 0.18 24.15
C LYS A 345 -8.54 1.63 24.15
#